data_AF-A0A939VSQ5-F1
#
_entry.id   AF-A0A939VSQ5-F1
#
_cell.length_a   1.000
_cell.length_b   1.000
_cell.length_c   1.000
_cell.angle_alpha   90.00
_cell.angle_beta   90.00
_cell.angle_gamma   90.00
#
_symmetry.space_group_name_H-M   'P 1'
#
loop_
_entity.id
_entity.type
_entity.pdbx_description
1 polymer ?
#
loop_
_entity_poly.entity_id
_entity_poly.type
_entity_poly.pdbx_seq_one_letter_code
_entity_poly.pdbx_strand_id
1 'polypeptide(L)'
;MSGDKNKDQLTFDFSDFFSDGRPSGEDKPGLKIRDDMTPGLFDPEVSEEEEMRDFFHKIHSEESAEVDSNSPETEPDFPFDSSAAPSIGSIPEKTEEAPAGKNAELTRKQLQRAALAFLASLNPSGLGTDVIARGSRFKASAAAFRIDSGKVAWTAVAEVRTSDKVNLETAGNAEQFKMLKLARMEREMLEQEIRRTEPELRDGAMLFPEFEQWNYEKAENSAYQECLRKIRHLEHSVFRGSRLERFQTARSASELYLVVPDKAVDPELLADGWGLVYIKSDLSFELVKPPVRYEIPEENRIRLALNIASSNAAEVLFCNGIRINSDGLVHCGPLPRRRWRKS
;
A
#
# COMPACT_ATOMS: atom_id res chain seq x y z
N MET A 1 -29.26 24.48 -60.30
CA MET A 1 -28.03 23.65 -60.38
C MET A 1 -27.00 24.26 -59.42
N SER A 2 -26.37 23.39 -58.64
CA SER A 2 -25.28 23.61 -57.67
C SER A 2 -25.38 24.73 -56.64
N GLY A 3 -25.69 24.33 -55.40
CA GLY A 3 -25.27 25.05 -54.20
C GLY A 3 -24.03 24.38 -53.62
N ASP A 4 -22.91 25.09 -53.59
CA ASP A 4 -21.69 24.68 -52.89
C ASP A 4 -21.86 24.93 -51.39
N LYS A 5 -21.74 23.88 -50.59
CA LYS A 5 -21.64 23.98 -49.13
C LYS A 5 -20.19 23.75 -48.74
N ASN A 6 -19.57 24.83 -48.29
CA ASN A 6 -18.31 24.84 -47.57
C ASN A 6 -18.35 23.82 -46.41
N LYS A 7 -17.39 22.88 -46.40
CA LYS A 7 -17.11 22.02 -45.26
C LYS A 7 -15.72 22.36 -44.76
N ASP A 8 -15.65 23.25 -43.79
CA ASP A 8 -14.46 23.44 -42.98
C ASP A 8 -14.32 22.22 -42.06
N GLN A 9 -13.49 21.26 -42.46
CA GLN A 9 -12.99 20.23 -41.56
C GLN A 9 -11.82 20.82 -40.77
N LEU A 10 -12.07 21.15 -39.51
CA LEU A 10 -11.02 21.43 -38.53
C LEU A 10 -10.29 20.12 -38.22
N THR A 11 -9.14 19.91 -38.87
CA THR A 11 -8.17 18.87 -38.51
C THR A 11 -7.29 19.40 -37.39
N PHE A 12 -7.38 18.79 -36.20
CA PHE A 12 -6.42 19.01 -35.12
C PHE A 12 -5.24 18.06 -35.30
N ASP A 13 -4.07 18.63 -35.56
CA ASP A 13 -2.79 17.91 -35.67
C ASP A 13 -2.16 17.77 -34.28
N PHE A 14 -1.89 16.53 -33.86
CA PHE A 14 -1.29 16.17 -32.57
C PHE A 14 0.19 15.75 -32.71
N SER A 15 0.80 15.94 -33.88
CA SER A 15 2.19 15.54 -34.13
C SER A 15 3.23 16.27 -33.26
N ASP A 16 2.88 17.42 -32.68
CA ASP A 16 3.77 18.20 -31.80
C ASP A 16 3.82 17.72 -30.34
N PHE A 17 3.00 16.76 -29.91
CA PHE A 17 3.00 16.32 -28.50
C PHE A 17 3.98 15.17 -28.19
N PHE A 18 4.56 14.53 -29.22
CA PHE A 18 5.44 13.36 -29.08
C PHE A 18 6.87 13.56 -29.60
N SER A 19 7.31 14.80 -29.84
CA SER A 19 8.69 15.07 -30.24
C SER A 19 9.63 15.05 -29.03
N ASP A 20 10.33 13.90 -28.87
CA ASP A 20 11.47 13.73 -27.98
C ASP A 20 12.57 14.77 -28.30
N GLY A 21 12.62 15.83 -27.50
CA GLY A 21 13.68 16.84 -27.56
C GLY A 21 15.01 16.31 -27.05
N ARG A 22 15.81 15.70 -27.93
CA ARG A 22 17.28 15.66 -27.76
C ARG A 22 17.90 16.83 -28.52
N PRO A 23 18.61 17.76 -27.86
CA PRO A 23 19.47 18.68 -28.58
C PRO A 23 20.83 18.04 -28.86
N SER A 24 21.14 17.86 -30.14
CA SER A 24 22.48 17.76 -30.70
C SER A 24 23.24 19.07 -30.47
N GLY A 25 24.55 18.96 -30.19
CA GLY A 25 25.38 20.09 -29.77
C GLY A 25 25.88 21.02 -30.89
N GLU A 26 26.48 22.14 -30.46
CA GLU A 26 27.74 22.69 -30.99
C GLU A 26 28.24 23.89 -30.12
N ASP A 27 29.51 23.79 -29.72
CA ASP A 27 30.58 24.80 -29.57
C ASP A 27 30.60 26.06 -28.63
N LYS A 28 31.52 25.96 -27.63
CA LYS A 28 32.57 26.91 -27.13
C LYS A 28 32.20 28.06 -26.15
N PRO A 29 33.16 28.66 -25.39
CA PRO A 29 34.61 28.43 -25.23
C PRO A 29 35.11 28.23 -23.77
N GLY A 30 36.39 27.87 -23.63
CA GLY A 30 37.03 27.42 -22.39
C GLY A 30 37.27 28.45 -21.29
N LEU A 31 37.22 27.96 -20.05
CA LEU A 31 37.76 28.61 -18.85
C LEU A 31 38.77 27.67 -18.20
N LYS A 32 40.01 28.14 -18.10
CA LYS A 32 41.09 27.50 -17.34
C LYS A 32 40.77 27.64 -15.84
N ILE A 33 40.74 26.53 -15.11
CA ILE A 33 40.79 26.55 -13.64
C ILE A 33 42.10 25.92 -13.23
N ARG A 34 42.80 26.64 -12.34
CA ARG A 34 44.13 26.39 -11.82
C ARG A 34 44.12 25.19 -10.87
N ASP A 35 45.13 24.34 -11.02
CA ASP A 35 45.66 23.53 -9.94
C ASP A 35 46.29 24.45 -8.89
N ASP A 36 45.87 24.30 -7.63
CA ASP A 36 46.71 24.33 -6.42
C ASP A 36 45.82 24.47 -5.18
N MET A 37 45.87 23.46 -4.29
CA MET A 37 45.87 23.53 -2.82
C MET A 37 45.43 22.17 -2.22
N THR A 38 46.41 21.41 -1.72
CA THR A 38 46.25 20.32 -0.74
C THR A 38 46.12 20.92 0.69
N PRO A 39 46.02 20.12 1.77
CA PRO A 39 44.91 19.25 2.19
C PRO A 39 44.43 19.62 3.62
N GLY A 40 43.13 19.55 3.90
CA GLY A 40 42.55 19.85 5.22
C GLY A 40 41.80 18.65 5.78
N LEU A 41 42.32 18.13 6.91
CA LEU A 41 41.76 17.14 7.83
C LEU A 41 40.30 16.73 7.59
N PHE A 42 40.11 15.48 7.17
CA PHE A 42 38.88 14.72 7.42
C PHE A 42 39.18 13.70 8.51
N ASP A 43 38.46 13.81 9.63
CA ASP A 43 38.26 12.69 10.54
C ASP A 43 37.66 11.51 9.73
N PRO A 44 38.09 10.25 9.99
CA PRO A 44 37.48 9.12 9.33
C PRO A 44 36.04 8.97 9.83
N GLU A 45 35.07 9.31 8.98
CA GLU A 45 33.70 8.80 9.08
C GLU A 45 33.80 7.27 9.14
N VAL A 46 33.56 6.70 10.32
CA VAL A 46 33.23 5.30 10.45
C VAL A 46 31.98 5.09 9.61
N SER A 47 32.10 4.30 8.55
CA SER A 47 31.01 4.01 7.63
C SER A 47 29.85 3.43 8.45
N GLU A 48 28.64 3.97 8.29
CA GLU A 48 27.42 3.40 8.88
C GLU A 48 27.29 1.90 8.56
N GLU A 49 27.92 1.42 7.47
CA GLU A 49 28.00 -0.01 7.12
C GLU A 49 28.86 -0.86 8.06
N GLU A 50 29.89 -0.30 8.70
CA GLU A 50 30.72 -1.00 9.68
C GLU A 50 30.00 -1.11 11.03
N GLU A 51 29.34 -0.04 11.49
CA GLU A 51 28.47 -0.11 12.67
C GLU A 51 27.31 -1.10 12.47
N MET A 52 26.77 -1.16 11.24
CA MET A 52 25.74 -2.15 10.87
C MET A 52 26.26 -3.59 10.87
N ARG A 53 27.51 -3.85 10.46
CA ARG A 53 28.09 -5.20 10.52
C ARG A 53 28.37 -5.65 11.95
N ASP A 54 28.88 -4.75 12.78
CA ASP A 54 29.14 -5.05 14.19
C ASP A 54 27.85 -5.33 14.97
N PHE A 55 26.75 -4.67 14.62
CA PHE A 55 25.42 -4.96 15.18
C PHE A 55 24.93 -6.38 14.84
N PHE A 56 25.08 -6.83 13.58
CA PHE A 56 24.73 -8.21 13.18
C PHE A 56 25.61 -9.26 13.84
N HIS A 57 26.90 -8.96 14.04
CA HIS A 57 27.81 -9.86 14.77
C HIS A 57 27.40 -10.02 16.24
N LYS A 58 26.90 -8.95 16.88
CA LYS A 58 26.43 -9.00 18.27
C LYS A 58 25.18 -9.86 18.44
N ILE A 59 24.22 -9.76 17.52
CA ILE A 59 22.99 -10.59 17.56
C ILE A 59 23.31 -12.07 17.40
N HIS A 60 24.18 -12.45 16.46
CA HIS A 60 24.57 -13.86 16.27
C HIS A 60 25.45 -14.40 17.41
N SER A 61 26.19 -13.52 18.09
CA SER A 61 26.98 -13.86 19.28
C SER A 61 26.10 -14.16 20.49
N GLU A 62 24.99 -13.45 20.68
CA GLU A 62 24.08 -13.64 21.82
C GLU A 62 23.18 -14.88 21.65
N GLU A 63 22.87 -15.28 20.41
CA GLU A 63 22.06 -16.48 20.12
C GLU A 63 22.86 -17.80 20.24
N SER A 64 24.19 -17.75 20.25
CA SER A 64 25.07 -18.94 20.32
C SER A 64 25.49 -19.31 21.75
N ALA A 65 25.11 -18.51 22.76
CA ALA A 65 25.61 -18.65 24.13
C ALA A 65 24.64 -19.34 25.11
N GLU A 66 23.42 -19.69 24.70
CA GLU A 66 22.44 -20.36 25.57
C GLU A 66 21.87 -21.64 24.95
N VAL A 67 22.73 -22.65 24.78
CA VAL A 67 22.29 -24.05 24.81
C VAL A 67 23.33 -24.84 25.59
N ASP A 68 23.12 -24.98 26.90
CA ASP A 68 23.71 -26.07 27.66
C ASP A 68 22.63 -26.77 28.50
N SER A 69 22.68 -28.09 28.37
CA SER A 69 21.63 -29.07 28.66
C SER A 69 21.62 -29.55 30.11
N ASN A 70 20.44 -29.68 30.74
CA ASN A 70 20.10 -30.87 31.54
C ASN A 70 18.60 -30.95 31.94
N SER A 71 17.98 -32.07 31.54
CA SER A 71 16.67 -32.64 31.95
C SER A 71 16.71 -33.15 33.43
N PRO A 72 15.60 -33.57 34.11
CA PRO A 72 14.44 -34.29 33.53
C PRO A 72 13.01 -34.06 34.09
N GLU A 73 12.07 -34.52 33.27
CA GLU A 73 10.74 -35.10 33.52
C GLU A 73 10.17 -35.08 34.94
N THR A 74 8.99 -34.48 35.10
CA THR A 74 7.99 -34.95 36.08
C THR A 74 6.58 -34.57 35.61
N GLU A 75 5.81 -35.57 35.16
CA GLU A 75 4.35 -35.49 35.03
C GLU A 75 3.70 -35.43 36.42
N PRO A 76 2.61 -34.69 36.61
CA PRO A 76 1.67 -35.00 37.67
C PRO A 76 0.32 -35.50 37.12
N ASP A 77 0.01 -36.72 37.52
CA ASP A 77 -1.30 -37.37 37.51
C ASP A 77 -2.42 -36.46 38.05
N PHE A 78 -3.50 -36.32 37.28
CA PHE A 78 -4.79 -35.85 37.80
C PHE A 78 -5.83 -36.97 37.73
N PRO A 79 -6.40 -37.40 38.86
CA PRO A 79 -7.39 -38.45 38.87
C PRO A 79 -8.76 -37.96 38.37
N PHE A 80 -9.34 -38.79 37.52
CA PHE A 80 -10.70 -38.80 37.03
C PHE A 80 -11.68 -38.93 38.21
N ASP A 81 -12.68 -38.05 38.33
CA ASP A 81 -13.89 -38.37 39.08
C ASP A 81 -15.13 -38.02 38.25
N SER A 82 -16.02 -38.99 38.20
CA SER A 82 -17.22 -39.06 37.39
C SER A 82 -18.41 -39.09 38.34
N SER A 83 -19.28 -38.09 38.30
CA SER A 83 -20.72 -38.21 38.63
C SER A 83 -21.35 -36.84 38.84
N ALA A 84 -22.25 -36.43 37.95
CA ALA A 84 -23.66 -36.12 38.27
C ALA A 84 -24.26 -35.18 37.20
N ALA A 85 -25.13 -35.73 36.35
CA ALA A 85 -26.14 -34.96 35.63
C ALA A 85 -27.25 -34.51 36.60
N PRO A 86 -28.01 -33.46 36.25
CA PRO A 86 -29.33 -33.77 35.71
C PRO A 86 -29.74 -32.96 34.49
N SER A 87 -30.59 -33.61 33.72
CA SER A 87 -31.24 -33.23 32.47
C SER A 87 -32.40 -32.24 32.62
N ILE A 88 -32.69 -31.48 31.55
CA ILE A 88 -34.00 -31.23 30.89
C ILE A 88 -34.13 -29.76 30.48
N GLY A 89 -34.37 -29.50 29.18
CA GLY A 89 -34.91 -28.21 28.72
C GLY A 89 -34.67 -27.81 27.26
N SER A 90 -35.16 -28.61 26.31
CA SER A 90 -35.80 -28.22 25.02
C SER A 90 -35.20 -27.14 24.08
N ILE A 91 -34.88 -27.62 22.87
CA ILE A 91 -34.60 -26.91 21.60
C ILE A 91 -35.87 -26.21 21.06
N PRO A 92 -35.75 -25.03 20.41
CA PRO A 92 -35.91 -24.91 18.95
C PRO A 92 -34.81 -23.99 18.36
N GLU A 93 -34.45 -23.93 17.08
CA GLU A 93 -34.78 -24.62 15.85
C GLU A 93 -33.82 -24.03 14.80
N LYS A 94 -32.90 -24.87 14.33
CA LYS A 94 -32.37 -24.93 12.95
C LYS A 94 -32.21 -23.58 12.18
N THR A 95 -31.11 -22.86 12.43
CA THR A 95 -30.52 -22.01 11.40
C THR A 95 -29.78 -22.92 10.43
N GLU A 96 -30.33 -23.11 9.23
CA GLU A 96 -29.62 -23.74 8.12
C GLU A 96 -28.44 -22.84 7.73
N GLU A 97 -27.27 -23.11 8.34
CA GLU A 97 -25.99 -22.70 7.80
C GLU A 97 -25.85 -23.36 6.42
N ALA A 98 -25.95 -22.53 5.39
CA ALA A 98 -25.63 -22.90 4.03
C ALA A 98 -24.24 -23.59 4.02
N PRO A 99 -24.07 -24.69 3.27
CA PRO A 99 -22.80 -25.39 3.25
C PRO A 99 -21.72 -24.40 2.80
N ALA A 100 -20.66 -24.27 3.60
CA ALA A 100 -19.45 -23.53 3.27
C ALA A 100 -18.91 -24.06 1.94
N GLY A 101 -19.39 -23.47 0.84
CA GLY A 101 -18.90 -23.72 -0.49
C GLY A 101 -17.43 -23.37 -0.46
N LYS A 102 -16.58 -24.30 -0.91
CA LYS A 102 -15.14 -24.09 -1.12
C LYS A 102 -14.93 -22.65 -1.57
N ASN A 103 -14.34 -21.81 -0.73
CA ASN A 103 -14.14 -20.39 -1.00
C ASN A 103 -13.44 -20.28 -2.35
N ALA A 104 -14.18 -19.91 -3.38
CA ALA A 104 -13.62 -19.80 -4.72
C ALA A 104 -12.57 -18.69 -4.67
N GLU A 105 -11.34 -19.04 -5.00
CA GLU A 105 -10.24 -18.09 -4.94
C GLU A 105 -10.51 -16.91 -5.87
N LEU A 106 -10.36 -15.70 -5.35
CA LEU A 106 -10.67 -14.49 -6.08
C LEU A 106 -9.60 -14.22 -7.14
N THR A 107 -10.02 -14.15 -8.40
CA THR A 107 -9.14 -13.78 -9.50
C THR A 107 -8.67 -12.32 -9.36
N ARG A 108 -7.50 -11.99 -9.92
CA ARG A 108 -6.99 -10.60 -9.95
C ARG A 108 -8.02 -9.59 -10.49
N LYS A 109 -8.80 -9.97 -11.51
CA LYS A 109 -9.84 -9.10 -12.09
C LYS A 109 -11.01 -8.86 -11.13
N GLN A 110 -11.41 -9.87 -10.38
CA GLN A 110 -12.45 -9.74 -9.35
C GLN A 110 -11.98 -8.81 -8.23
N LEU A 111 -10.74 -8.98 -7.77
CA LEU A 111 -10.15 -8.09 -6.77
C LEU A 111 -9.98 -6.65 -7.29
N GLN A 112 -9.57 -6.46 -8.54
CA GLN A 112 -9.50 -5.12 -9.16
C GLN A 112 -10.88 -4.46 -9.25
N ARG A 113 -11.93 -5.24 -9.59
CA ARG A 113 -13.31 -4.74 -9.57
C ARG A 113 -13.75 -4.35 -8.17
N ALA A 114 -13.43 -5.15 -7.16
CA ALA A 114 -13.76 -4.85 -5.77
C ALA A 114 -12.97 -3.64 -5.25
N ALA A 115 -11.70 -3.50 -5.61
CA ALA A 115 -10.87 -2.33 -5.31
C ALA A 115 -11.47 -1.05 -5.92
N LEU A 116 -11.96 -1.11 -7.16
CA LEU A 116 -12.64 0.01 -7.79
C LEU A 116 -13.95 0.37 -7.07
N ALA A 117 -14.73 -0.64 -6.65
CA ALA A 117 -15.95 -0.43 -5.86
C ALA A 117 -15.66 0.17 -4.47
N PHE A 118 -14.60 -0.29 -3.81
CA PHE A 118 -14.10 0.31 -2.57
C PHE A 118 -13.74 1.78 -2.76
N LEU A 119 -12.90 2.10 -3.75
CA LEU A 119 -12.54 3.50 -4.03
C LEU A 119 -13.75 4.35 -4.39
N ALA A 120 -14.74 3.81 -5.09
CA ALA A 120 -16.00 4.50 -5.38
C ALA A 120 -16.80 4.81 -4.11
N SER A 121 -16.76 3.94 -3.09
CA SER A 121 -17.43 4.18 -1.80
C SER A 121 -16.85 5.37 -1.03
N LEU A 122 -15.62 5.79 -1.34
CA LEU A 122 -15.00 7.00 -0.80
C LEU A 122 -15.53 8.28 -1.46
N ASN A 123 -16.54 8.21 -2.33
CA ASN A 123 -17.12 9.35 -3.06
C ASN A 123 -16.07 10.23 -3.78
N PRO A 124 -15.28 9.66 -4.70
CA PRO A 124 -14.31 10.41 -5.49
C PRO A 124 -15.02 11.19 -6.62
N SER A 125 -14.36 12.22 -7.14
CA SER A 125 -14.80 12.94 -8.35
C SER A 125 -14.46 12.18 -9.63
N GLY A 126 -13.42 11.35 -9.60
CA GLY A 126 -13.05 10.48 -10.70
C GLY A 126 -12.28 9.25 -10.24
N LEU A 127 -12.40 8.17 -11.01
CA LEU A 127 -11.83 6.85 -10.72
C LEU A 127 -11.41 6.16 -12.02
N GLY A 128 -10.41 5.29 -11.97
CA GLY A 128 -9.94 4.54 -13.12
C GLY A 128 -9.16 3.29 -12.74
N THR A 129 -8.96 2.40 -13.71
CA THR A 129 -8.22 1.14 -13.55
C THR A 129 -6.95 1.13 -14.39
N ASP A 130 -5.94 0.36 -13.95
CA ASP A 130 -4.63 0.25 -14.64
C ASP A 130 -3.96 1.62 -14.88
N VAL A 131 -4.09 2.49 -13.89
CA VAL A 131 -3.69 3.90 -13.92
C VAL A 131 -2.19 4.03 -13.72
N ILE A 132 -1.52 4.77 -14.58
CA ILE A 132 -0.12 5.10 -14.39
C ILE A 132 0.05 6.03 -13.18
N ALA A 133 0.77 5.59 -12.15
CA ALA A 133 1.02 6.40 -10.96
C ALA A 133 2.29 7.25 -11.09
N ARG A 134 3.37 6.68 -11.62
CA ARG A 134 4.63 7.40 -11.88
C ARG A 134 5.41 6.76 -13.03
N GLY A 135 5.63 7.50 -14.11
CA GLY A 135 6.31 7.03 -15.31
C GLY A 135 5.60 5.86 -16.01
N SER A 136 6.02 5.47 -17.22
CA SER A 136 5.28 4.51 -18.05
C SER A 136 5.18 3.08 -17.50
N ARG A 137 5.99 2.71 -16.50
CA ARG A 137 6.14 1.32 -16.02
C ARG A 137 5.32 0.97 -14.79
N PHE A 138 4.82 1.95 -14.03
CA PHE A 138 4.15 1.70 -12.76
C PHE A 138 2.66 2.03 -12.83
N LYS A 139 1.87 0.99 -13.11
CA LYS A 139 0.40 1.07 -13.16
C LYS A 139 -0.21 0.59 -11.85
N ALA A 140 -0.96 1.41 -11.14
CA ALA A 140 -1.83 1.00 -10.06
C ALA A 140 -3.02 0.18 -10.60
N SER A 141 -3.49 -0.80 -9.81
CA SER A 141 -4.67 -1.59 -10.21
C SER A 141 -5.93 -0.73 -10.30
N ALA A 142 -6.13 0.18 -9.35
CA ALA A 142 -7.14 1.23 -9.42
C ALA A 142 -6.63 2.52 -8.77
N ALA A 143 -7.16 3.66 -9.19
CA ALA A 143 -6.87 4.94 -8.55
C ALA A 143 -8.08 5.87 -8.61
N ALA A 144 -8.11 6.85 -7.71
CA ALA A 144 -9.19 7.81 -7.60
C ALA A 144 -8.66 9.20 -7.22
N PHE A 145 -9.45 10.23 -7.53
CA PHE A 145 -9.18 11.60 -7.11
C PHE A 145 -10.48 12.32 -6.72
N ARG A 146 -10.36 13.35 -5.89
CA ARG A 146 -11.46 14.25 -5.53
C ARG A 146 -11.06 15.69 -5.81
N ILE A 147 -12.00 16.44 -6.38
CA ILE A 147 -11.91 17.87 -6.62
C ILE A 147 -12.71 18.58 -5.54
N ASP A 148 -12.04 19.47 -4.81
CA ASP A 148 -12.68 20.38 -3.85
C ASP A 148 -12.33 21.82 -4.27
N SER A 149 -13.35 22.68 -4.38
CA SER A 149 -13.19 24.10 -4.78
C SER A 149 -12.36 24.30 -6.08
N GLY A 150 -12.52 23.41 -7.05
CA GLY A 150 -11.84 23.47 -8.35
C GLY A 150 -10.39 22.96 -8.36
N LYS A 151 -9.88 22.44 -7.24
CA LYS A 151 -8.53 21.87 -7.14
C LYS A 151 -8.57 20.39 -6.81
N VAL A 152 -7.58 19.63 -7.28
CA VAL A 152 -7.43 18.22 -6.88
C VAL A 152 -6.90 18.17 -5.45
N ALA A 153 -7.81 17.99 -4.50
CA ALA A 153 -7.52 18.05 -3.06
C ALA A 153 -7.09 16.70 -2.48
N TRP A 154 -7.48 15.61 -3.12
CA TRP A 154 -7.22 14.26 -2.64
C TRP A 154 -7.02 13.29 -3.79
N THR A 155 -6.12 12.33 -3.58
CA THR A 155 -5.83 11.24 -4.51
C THR A 155 -5.57 9.96 -3.75
N ALA A 156 -6.06 8.83 -4.26
CA ALA A 156 -5.81 7.51 -3.72
C ALA A 156 -5.41 6.51 -4.80
N VAL A 157 -4.58 5.56 -4.40
CA VAL A 157 -4.16 4.42 -5.21
C VAL A 157 -4.48 3.13 -4.48
N ALA A 158 -5.08 2.17 -5.18
CA ALA A 158 -5.30 0.82 -4.71
C ALA A 158 -4.45 -0.17 -5.52
N GLU A 159 -3.59 -0.89 -4.83
CA GLU A 159 -2.80 -2.00 -5.37
C GLU A 159 -3.44 -3.32 -4.97
N VAL A 160 -3.57 -4.24 -5.93
CA VAL A 160 -4.29 -5.51 -5.74
C VAL A 160 -3.32 -6.67 -5.76
N ARG A 161 -3.34 -7.51 -4.73
CA ARG A 161 -2.55 -8.76 -4.67
C ARG A 161 -3.45 -9.97 -4.41
N THR A 162 -3.20 -11.07 -5.12
CA THR A 162 -3.85 -12.37 -4.88
C THR A 162 -3.16 -13.10 -3.74
N SER A 163 -3.84 -14.06 -3.12
CA SER A 163 -3.29 -14.87 -2.02
C SER A 163 -1.95 -15.51 -2.39
N ASP A 164 -1.84 -16.13 -3.57
CA ASP A 164 -0.59 -16.72 -4.05
C ASP A 164 0.59 -15.74 -4.06
N LYS A 165 0.35 -14.49 -4.52
CA LYS A 165 1.41 -13.49 -4.61
C LYS A 165 1.83 -12.99 -3.25
N VAL A 166 0.88 -12.82 -2.34
CA VAL A 166 1.17 -12.45 -0.96
C VAL A 166 2.00 -13.55 -0.32
N ASN A 167 1.55 -14.80 -0.40
CA ASN A 167 2.27 -15.95 0.16
C ASN A 167 3.70 -16.06 -0.35
N LEU A 168 3.92 -15.85 -1.66
CA LEU A 168 5.25 -15.88 -2.25
C LEU A 168 6.16 -14.75 -1.73
N GLU A 169 5.62 -13.54 -1.60
CA GLU A 169 6.36 -12.38 -1.06
C GLU A 169 6.67 -12.56 0.44
N THR A 170 5.77 -13.17 1.20
CA THR A 170 5.97 -13.45 2.63
C THR A 170 6.93 -14.62 2.87
N ALA A 171 6.88 -15.68 2.06
CA ALA A 171 7.71 -16.87 2.25
C ALA A 171 9.21 -16.57 2.12
N GLY A 172 9.60 -15.68 1.20
CA GLY A 172 11.02 -15.30 1.03
C GLY A 172 11.62 -14.53 2.22
N ASN A 173 10.76 -13.89 3.03
CA ASN A 173 11.15 -13.00 4.12
C ASN A 173 10.55 -13.41 5.47
N ALA A 174 10.18 -14.69 5.64
CA ALA A 174 9.37 -15.16 6.76
C ALA A 174 10.01 -14.86 8.13
N GLU A 175 11.34 -15.04 8.25
CA GLU A 175 12.09 -14.73 9.48
C GLU A 175 12.09 -13.23 9.77
N GLN A 176 12.33 -12.37 8.77
CA GLN A 176 12.29 -10.92 8.99
C GLN A 176 10.89 -10.44 9.35
N PHE A 177 9.83 -11.03 8.78
CA PHE A 177 8.44 -10.73 9.16
C PHE A 177 8.14 -11.14 10.61
N LYS A 178 8.65 -12.30 11.06
CA LYS A 178 8.53 -12.74 12.46
C LYS A 178 9.24 -11.78 13.41
N MET A 179 10.47 -11.38 13.08
CA MET A 179 11.22 -10.39 13.85
C MET A 179 10.54 -9.02 13.87
N LEU A 180 9.96 -8.60 12.75
CA LEU A 180 9.20 -7.34 12.66
C LEU A 180 7.96 -7.39 13.55
N LYS A 181 7.24 -8.52 13.58
CA LYS A 181 6.10 -8.72 14.47
C LYS A 181 6.49 -8.61 15.94
N LEU A 182 7.56 -9.31 16.35
CA LEU A 182 8.07 -9.24 17.72
C LEU A 182 8.49 -7.82 18.11
N ALA A 183 9.20 -7.11 17.22
CA ALA A 183 9.59 -5.73 17.48
C ALA A 183 8.39 -4.78 17.60
N ARG A 184 7.32 -4.98 16.80
CA ARG A 184 6.08 -4.20 16.92
C ARG A 184 5.34 -4.47 18.24
N MET A 185 5.32 -5.71 18.71
CA MET A 185 4.79 -6.06 20.03
C MET A 185 5.62 -5.43 21.17
N GLU A 186 6.95 -5.44 21.04
CA GLU A 186 7.86 -4.79 21.99
C GLU A 186 7.60 -3.28 22.07
N ARG A 187 7.41 -2.61 20.93
CA ARG A 187 7.02 -1.20 20.86
C ARG A 187 5.72 -0.93 21.63
N GLU A 188 4.70 -1.77 21.48
CA GLU A 188 3.42 -1.60 22.19
C GLU A 188 3.57 -1.76 23.71
N MET A 189 4.39 -2.71 24.17
CA MET A 189 4.69 -2.86 25.59
C MET A 189 5.44 -1.64 26.13
N LEU A 190 6.42 -1.13 25.39
CA LEU A 190 7.16 0.08 25.76
C LEU A 190 6.25 1.31 25.78
N GLU A 191 5.30 1.43 24.86
CA GLU A 191 4.29 2.51 24.87
C GLU A 191 3.39 2.43 26.11
N GLN A 192 2.99 1.24 26.54
CA GLN A 192 2.23 1.06 27.79
C GLN A 192 3.04 1.48 29.02
N GLU A 193 4.34 1.19 29.04
CA GLU A 193 5.22 1.60 30.14
C GLU A 193 5.48 3.12 30.11
N ILE A 194 5.72 3.71 28.94
CA ILE A 194 5.87 5.16 28.78
C ILE A 194 4.62 5.90 29.28
N ARG A 195 3.42 5.39 29.01
CA ARG A 195 2.18 5.96 29.55
C ARG A 195 2.15 6.01 31.08
N ARG A 196 2.87 5.09 31.73
CA ARG A 196 2.98 5.02 33.20
C ARG A 196 4.10 5.90 33.73
N THR A 197 5.23 6.01 33.03
CA THR A 197 6.43 6.69 33.50
C THR A 197 6.55 8.15 33.08
N GLU A 198 6.02 8.52 31.92
CA GLU A 198 6.13 9.85 31.29
C GLU A 198 4.73 10.44 30.99
N PRO A 199 3.88 10.67 32.01
CA PRO A 199 2.50 11.14 31.81
C PRO A 199 2.41 12.54 31.17
N GLU A 200 3.48 13.33 31.20
CA GLU A 200 3.60 14.63 30.55
C GLU A 200 3.52 14.58 29.02
N LEU A 201 3.73 13.40 28.41
CA LEU A 201 3.57 13.19 26.97
C LEU A 201 2.11 13.12 26.53
N ARG A 202 1.18 13.03 27.48
CA ARG A 202 -0.26 13.00 27.23
C ARG A 202 -0.75 14.37 26.75
N ASP A 203 -1.46 14.38 25.63
CA ASP A 203 -2.17 15.57 25.16
C ASP A 203 -3.43 15.78 26.01
N GLY A 204 -3.38 16.77 26.90
CA GLY A 204 -4.42 17.06 27.89
C GLY A 204 -5.71 17.68 27.32
N ALA A 205 -5.80 17.85 26.00
CA ALA A 205 -6.96 18.49 25.36
C ALA A 205 -8.23 17.61 25.34
N MET A 206 -8.13 16.31 25.66
CA MET A 206 -9.23 15.36 25.53
C MET A 206 -9.93 15.06 26.86
N LEU A 207 -11.25 15.23 26.89
CA LEU A 207 -12.10 15.03 28.07
C LEU A 207 -12.37 13.55 28.42
N PHE A 208 -12.16 12.65 27.47
CA PHE A 208 -12.45 11.22 27.63
C PHE A 208 -11.17 10.41 27.48
N PRO A 209 -10.91 9.45 28.39
CA PRO A 209 -9.68 8.66 28.35
C PRO A 209 -9.47 7.84 27.08
N GLU A 210 -10.56 7.45 26.44
CA GLU A 210 -10.59 6.63 25.23
C GLU A 210 -10.03 7.34 23.99
N PHE A 211 -10.01 8.68 24.01
CA PHE A 211 -9.52 9.52 22.91
C PHE A 211 -8.21 10.25 23.25
N GLU A 212 -7.57 9.88 24.37
CA GLU A 212 -6.28 10.46 24.77
C GLU A 212 -5.22 10.20 23.70
N GLN A 213 -4.61 11.28 23.22
CA GLN A 213 -3.49 11.21 22.30
C GLN A 213 -2.20 11.35 23.11
N TRP A 214 -1.20 10.56 22.75
CA TRP A 214 0.11 10.55 23.40
C TRP A 214 1.16 10.94 22.37
N ASN A 215 2.01 11.89 22.72
CA ASN A 215 3.08 12.34 21.85
C ASN A 215 4.37 11.55 22.11
N TYR A 216 4.44 10.34 21.56
CA TYR A 216 5.61 9.47 21.70
C TYR A 216 6.86 9.97 20.98
N GLU A 217 6.75 10.96 20.09
CA GLU A 217 7.93 11.56 19.43
C GLU A 217 8.85 12.28 20.42
N LYS A 218 8.28 12.72 21.55
CA LYS A 218 9.02 13.38 22.63
C LYS A 218 9.50 12.44 23.73
N ALA A 219 9.26 11.13 23.60
CA ALA A 219 9.65 10.17 24.63
C ALA A 219 11.18 10.07 24.76
N GLU A 220 11.68 10.16 25.99
CA GLU A 220 13.11 10.09 26.30
C GLU A 220 13.62 8.64 26.48
N ASN A 221 12.71 7.67 26.54
CA ASN A 221 13.02 6.25 26.70
C ASN A 221 13.93 5.72 25.56
N SER A 222 15.18 5.39 25.91
CA SER A 222 16.18 4.90 24.96
C SER A 222 15.82 3.55 24.34
N ALA A 223 15.21 2.64 25.10
CA ALA A 223 14.77 1.34 24.61
C ALA A 223 13.65 1.49 23.57
N TYR A 224 12.75 2.47 23.75
CA TYR A 224 11.73 2.79 22.74
C TYR A 224 12.35 3.31 21.44
N GLN A 225 13.31 4.23 21.53
CA GLN A 225 14.00 4.76 20.35
C GLN A 225 14.81 3.67 19.61
N GLU A 226 15.43 2.74 20.35
CA GLU A 226 16.11 1.58 19.76
C GLU A 226 15.12 0.62 19.08
N CYS A 227 13.99 0.33 19.73
CA CYS A 227 12.92 -0.47 19.14
C CYS A 227 12.39 0.15 17.83
N LEU A 228 12.17 1.47 17.79
CA LEU A 228 11.78 2.18 16.58
C LEU A 228 12.84 2.07 15.46
N ARG A 229 14.13 2.18 15.79
CA ARG A 229 15.21 1.97 14.81
C ARG A 229 15.22 0.55 14.27
N LYS A 230 15.05 -0.46 15.14
CA LYS A 230 14.95 -1.88 14.76
C LYS A 230 13.77 -2.14 13.83
N ILE A 231 12.60 -1.58 14.13
CA ILE A 231 11.41 -1.66 13.27
C ILE A 231 11.71 -1.06 11.89
N ARG A 232 12.23 0.17 11.82
CA ARG A 232 12.57 0.82 10.54
C ARG A 232 13.55 -0.01 9.71
N HIS A 233 14.56 -0.60 10.36
CA HIS A 233 15.54 -1.45 9.68
C HIS A 233 14.91 -2.73 9.11
N LEU A 234 14.10 -3.42 9.92
CA LEU A 234 13.40 -4.63 9.48
C LEU A 234 12.40 -4.34 8.36
N GLU A 235 11.65 -3.24 8.45
CA GLU A 235 10.75 -2.79 7.39
C GLU A 235 11.49 -2.49 6.10
N HIS A 236 12.59 -1.74 6.17
CA HIS A 236 13.40 -1.49 4.99
C HIS A 236 13.91 -2.82 4.42
N SER A 237 14.44 -3.74 5.23
CA SER A 237 14.91 -5.05 4.76
C SER A 237 13.82 -5.86 4.04
N VAL A 238 12.60 -5.89 4.60
CA VAL A 238 11.47 -6.65 4.07
C VAL A 238 10.87 -6.02 2.81
N PHE A 239 10.73 -4.69 2.80
CA PHE A 239 10.02 -3.97 1.75
C PHE A 239 10.92 -3.32 0.70
N ARG A 240 12.25 -3.36 0.85
CA ARG A 240 13.19 -2.76 -0.11
C ARG A 240 12.99 -3.33 -1.50
N GLY A 241 12.83 -2.44 -2.49
CA GLY A 241 12.54 -2.79 -3.88
C GLY A 241 11.14 -3.34 -4.12
N SER A 242 10.33 -3.51 -3.06
CA SER A 242 8.97 -3.99 -3.17
C SER A 242 8.12 -3.01 -3.98
N ARG A 243 6.95 -3.49 -4.40
CA ARG A 243 6.02 -2.64 -5.12
C ARG A 243 5.39 -1.60 -4.19
N LEU A 244 5.19 -1.93 -2.91
CA LEU A 244 4.59 -1.05 -1.92
C LEU A 244 5.52 0.14 -1.62
N GLU A 245 6.80 -0.14 -1.34
CA GLU A 245 7.81 0.90 -1.12
C GLU A 245 7.93 1.81 -2.34
N ARG A 246 7.95 1.26 -3.55
CA ARG A 246 8.02 2.07 -4.78
C ARG A 246 6.85 3.04 -4.94
N PHE A 247 5.64 2.66 -4.57
CA PHE A 247 4.49 3.57 -4.59
C PHE A 247 4.57 4.65 -3.51
N GLN A 248 5.08 4.30 -2.33
CA GLN A 248 5.29 5.24 -1.23
C GLN A 248 6.37 6.27 -1.58
N THR A 249 7.54 5.83 -2.04
CA THR A 249 8.65 6.69 -2.49
C THR A 249 8.28 7.50 -3.73
N ALA A 250 7.33 7.03 -4.54
CA ALA A 250 6.83 7.78 -5.68
C ALA A 250 6.04 9.04 -5.31
N ARG A 251 5.51 9.14 -4.08
CA ARG A 251 4.67 10.26 -3.61
C ARG A 251 3.62 10.67 -4.64
N SER A 252 2.95 9.67 -5.22
CA SER A 252 1.99 9.85 -6.33
C SER A 252 0.55 10.03 -5.86
N ALA A 253 0.21 9.54 -4.68
CA ALA A 253 -1.13 9.60 -4.11
C ALA A 253 -1.08 9.99 -2.64
N SER A 254 -2.16 10.63 -2.16
CA SER A 254 -2.30 11.06 -0.77
C SER A 254 -2.55 9.88 0.15
N GLU A 255 -3.25 8.85 -0.34
CA GLU A 255 -3.53 7.61 0.38
C GLU A 255 -3.20 6.41 -0.50
N LEU A 256 -2.65 5.37 0.13
CA LEU A 256 -2.25 4.12 -0.53
C LEU A 256 -2.99 2.95 0.13
N TYR A 257 -3.63 2.12 -0.67
CA TYR A 257 -4.42 0.98 -0.20
C TYR A 257 -3.89 -0.32 -0.81
N LEU A 258 -3.66 -1.33 0.03
CA LEU A 258 -3.42 -2.70 -0.37
C LEU A 258 -4.75 -3.45 -0.29
N VAL A 259 -5.18 -4.00 -1.42
CA VAL A 259 -6.43 -4.76 -1.55
C VAL A 259 -6.09 -6.23 -1.78
N VAL A 260 -6.54 -7.08 -0.86
CA VAL A 260 -6.22 -8.51 -0.84
C VAL A 260 -7.46 -9.34 -0.50
N PRO A 261 -7.48 -10.64 -0.82
CA PRO A 261 -8.47 -11.56 -0.27
C PRO A 261 -8.48 -11.53 1.26
N ASP A 262 -9.65 -11.84 1.83
CA ASP A 262 -9.86 -11.88 3.28
C ASP A 262 -8.75 -12.67 4.01
N LYS A 263 -8.16 -12.03 5.04
CA LYS A 263 -7.09 -12.58 5.89
C LYS A 263 -5.81 -13.01 5.16
N ALA A 264 -5.58 -12.57 3.92
CA ALA A 264 -4.35 -12.94 3.19
C ALA A 264 -3.08 -12.26 3.76
N VAL A 265 -3.21 -11.07 4.35
CA VAL A 265 -2.10 -10.31 4.94
C VAL A 265 -2.46 -9.93 6.37
N ASP A 266 -1.58 -10.23 7.33
CA ASP A 266 -1.72 -9.73 8.71
C ASP A 266 -1.58 -8.19 8.72
N PRO A 267 -2.54 -7.42 9.29
CA PRO A 267 -2.45 -5.97 9.37
C PRO A 267 -1.17 -5.45 10.05
N GLU A 268 -0.60 -6.24 10.97
CA GLU A 268 0.66 -5.95 11.65
C GLU A 268 1.90 -6.18 10.77
N LEU A 269 1.77 -6.85 9.63
CA LEU A 269 2.86 -7.07 8.68
C LEU A 269 2.73 -6.18 7.44
N LEU A 270 1.74 -5.28 7.41
CA LEU A 270 1.59 -4.32 6.34
C LEU A 270 2.65 -3.21 6.46
N ALA A 271 3.22 -2.83 5.31
CA ALA A 271 4.10 -1.67 5.19
C ALA A 271 3.45 -0.41 5.79
N ASP A 272 4.27 0.39 6.47
CA ASP A 272 3.79 1.58 7.16
C ASP A 272 3.19 2.61 6.21
N GLY A 273 2.14 3.27 6.68
CA GLY A 273 1.40 4.26 5.90
C GLY A 273 0.35 3.69 4.93
N TRP A 274 0.37 2.39 4.65
CA TRP A 274 -0.65 1.76 3.81
C TRP A 274 -1.94 1.48 4.58
N GLY A 275 -3.06 1.63 3.89
CA GLY A 275 -4.34 1.08 4.30
C GLY A 275 -4.50 -0.36 3.80
N LEU A 276 -5.24 -1.18 4.54
CA LEU A 276 -5.50 -2.57 4.19
C LEU A 276 -7.00 -2.80 4.01
N VAL A 277 -7.36 -3.35 2.86
CA VAL A 277 -8.73 -3.69 2.51
C VAL A 277 -8.83 -5.18 2.21
N TYR A 278 -9.67 -5.87 2.96
CA TYR A 278 -10.01 -7.27 2.70
C TYR A 278 -11.21 -7.36 1.77
N ILE A 279 -11.11 -8.29 0.82
CA ILE A 279 -12.19 -8.63 -0.10
C ILE A 279 -12.69 -10.03 0.23
N LYS A 280 -13.98 -10.13 0.57
CA LYS A 280 -14.67 -11.40 0.84
C LYS A 280 -15.05 -12.09 -0.48
N SER A 281 -15.41 -13.36 -0.42
CA SER A 281 -15.74 -14.17 -1.61
C SER A 281 -16.93 -13.64 -2.42
N ASP A 282 -17.84 -12.90 -1.77
CA ASP A 282 -18.98 -12.20 -2.38
C ASP A 282 -18.62 -10.82 -2.99
N LEU A 283 -17.34 -10.43 -2.91
CA LEU A 283 -16.80 -9.12 -3.32
C LEU A 283 -17.23 -7.93 -2.48
N SER A 284 -17.82 -8.19 -1.31
CA SER A 284 -17.88 -7.17 -0.26
C SER A 284 -16.45 -6.88 0.23
N PHE A 285 -16.27 -5.67 0.75
CA PHE A 285 -14.97 -5.19 1.20
C PHE A 285 -15.04 -4.65 2.62
N GLU A 286 -13.92 -4.76 3.33
CA GLU A 286 -13.78 -4.30 4.71
C GLU A 286 -12.44 -3.57 4.86
N LEU A 287 -12.49 -2.33 5.35
CA LEU A 287 -11.30 -1.54 5.65
C LEU A 287 -10.78 -1.97 7.04
N VAL A 288 -9.69 -2.72 7.04
CA VAL A 288 -9.12 -3.31 8.27
C VAL A 288 -8.14 -2.36 8.94
N LYS A 289 -7.33 -1.67 8.14
CA LYS A 289 -6.37 -0.67 8.60
C LYS A 289 -6.54 0.60 7.77
N PRO A 290 -6.79 1.77 8.36
CA PRO A 290 -6.84 3.03 7.62
C PRO A 290 -5.44 3.40 7.11
N PRO A 291 -5.31 4.03 5.93
CA PRO A 291 -4.03 4.53 5.46
C PRO A 291 -3.61 5.79 6.22
N VAL A 292 -2.32 6.09 6.16
CA VAL A 292 -1.83 7.42 6.53
C VAL A 292 -2.06 8.37 5.35
N ARG A 293 -2.59 9.56 5.65
CA ARG A 293 -2.76 10.61 4.65
C ARG A 293 -1.49 11.42 4.53
N TYR A 294 -0.87 11.37 3.36
CA TYR A 294 0.32 12.15 3.03
C TYR A 294 -0.04 13.47 2.37
N GLU A 295 0.70 14.52 2.69
CA GLU A 295 0.67 15.76 1.95
C GLU A 295 1.53 15.62 0.68
N ILE A 296 0.85 15.59 -0.46
CA ILE A 296 1.48 15.42 -1.77
C ILE A 296 1.55 16.78 -2.48
N PRO A 297 2.62 17.09 -3.24
CA PRO A 297 2.66 18.29 -4.07
C PRO A 297 1.48 18.35 -5.05
N GLU A 298 0.94 19.54 -5.28
CA GLU A 298 -0.24 19.74 -6.15
C GLU A 298 -0.03 19.18 -7.57
N GLU A 299 1.17 19.38 -8.13
CA GLU A 299 1.55 18.86 -9.44
C GLU A 299 1.35 17.34 -9.56
N ASN A 300 1.77 16.58 -8.52
CA ASN A 300 1.63 15.13 -8.52
C ASN A 300 0.17 14.69 -8.44
N ARG A 301 -0.65 15.41 -7.65
CA ARG A 301 -2.10 15.15 -7.58
C ARG A 301 -2.79 15.38 -8.91
N ILE A 302 -2.47 16.50 -9.58
CA ILE A 302 -2.99 16.83 -10.92
C ILE A 302 -2.54 15.78 -11.92
N ARG A 303 -1.26 15.41 -11.91
CA ARG A 303 -0.71 14.39 -12.82
C ARG A 303 -1.41 13.05 -12.69
N LEU A 304 -1.68 12.60 -11.46
CA LEU A 304 -2.42 11.37 -11.24
C LEU A 304 -3.87 11.49 -11.76
N ALA A 305 -4.54 12.62 -11.54
CA ALA A 305 -5.88 12.85 -12.07
C ALA A 305 -5.92 12.81 -13.61
N LEU A 306 -4.93 13.40 -14.29
CA LEU A 306 -4.78 13.33 -15.75
C LEU A 306 -4.50 11.89 -16.23
N ASN A 307 -3.67 11.14 -15.50
CA ASN A 307 -3.42 9.73 -15.81
C ASN A 307 -4.68 8.88 -15.64
N ILE A 308 -5.52 9.17 -14.64
CA ILE A 308 -6.82 8.53 -14.44
C ILE A 308 -7.72 8.80 -15.65
N ALA A 309 -7.88 10.07 -16.04
CA ALA A 309 -8.65 10.43 -17.22
C ALA A 309 -8.13 9.74 -18.50
N SER A 310 -6.81 9.71 -18.69
CA SER A 310 -6.17 9.08 -19.85
C SER A 310 -6.40 7.56 -19.88
N SER A 311 -6.32 6.89 -18.73
CA SER A 311 -6.54 5.44 -18.64
C SER A 311 -7.97 5.04 -19.01
N ASN A 312 -8.94 5.92 -18.75
CA ASN A 312 -10.35 5.66 -19.02
C ASN A 312 -10.76 5.98 -20.46
N ALA A 313 -9.93 6.67 -21.25
CA ALA A 313 -10.29 7.12 -22.58
C ALA A 313 -10.80 5.97 -23.47
N ALA A 314 -10.10 4.83 -23.46
CA ALA A 314 -10.51 3.65 -24.24
C ALA A 314 -11.85 3.07 -23.77
N GLU A 315 -12.11 3.06 -22.46
CA GLU A 315 -13.36 2.55 -21.90
C GLU A 315 -14.54 3.48 -22.21
N VAL A 316 -14.34 4.79 -22.13
CA VAL A 316 -15.34 5.80 -22.50
C VAL A 316 -15.70 5.69 -23.98
N LEU A 317 -14.71 5.57 -24.86
CA LEU A 317 -14.94 5.37 -26.30
C LEU A 317 -15.72 4.06 -26.54
N PHE A 318 -15.28 2.96 -25.91
CA PHE A 318 -15.94 1.67 -26.03
C PHE A 318 -17.41 1.72 -25.58
N CYS A 319 -17.69 2.30 -24.41
CA CYS A 319 -19.05 2.44 -23.87
C CYS A 319 -19.98 3.25 -24.78
N ASN A 320 -19.41 4.17 -25.57
CA ASN A 320 -20.13 4.97 -26.55
C ASN A 320 -20.11 4.36 -27.97
N GLY A 321 -19.62 3.12 -28.13
CA GLY A 321 -19.57 2.43 -29.43
C GLY A 321 -18.52 3.00 -30.39
N ILE A 322 -17.62 3.86 -29.92
CA ILE A 322 -16.57 4.50 -30.73
C ILE A 322 -15.34 3.59 -30.74
N ARG A 323 -14.78 3.36 -31.93
CA ARG A 323 -13.55 2.59 -32.14
C ARG A 323 -12.56 3.43 -32.95
N ILE A 324 -11.29 3.29 -32.62
CA ILE A 324 -10.19 3.88 -33.38
C ILE A 324 -9.47 2.70 -34.06
N ASN A 325 -9.40 2.71 -35.38
CA ASN A 325 -8.68 1.69 -36.14
C ASN A 325 -7.17 1.94 -36.08
N SER A 326 -6.36 0.97 -36.53
CA SER A 326 -4.90 1.10 -36.65
C SER A 326 -4.48 2.34 -37.44
N ASP A 327 -5.31 2.77 -38.38
CA ASP A 327 -5.03 3.88 -39.29
C ASP A 327 -5.43 5.24 -38.69
N GLY A 328 -5.82 5.27 -37.41
CA GLY A 328 -6.27 6.48 -36.69
C GLY A 328 -7.69 6.93 -37.02
N LEU A 329 -8.38 6.28 -37.96
CA LEU A 329 -9.76 6.60 -38.32
C LEU A 329 -10.74 6.23 -37.20
N VAL A 330 -11.63 7.17 -36.88
CA VAL A 330 -12.68 7.03 -35.87
C VAL A 330 -13.94 6.44 -36.51
N HIS A 331 -14.44 5.35 -35.95
CA HIS A 331 -15.66 4.68 -36.37
C HIS A 331 -16.70 4.65 -35.24
N CYS A 332 -17.90 5.15 -35.51
CA CYS A 332 -19.04 5.07 -34.60
C CYS A 332 -19.87 3.82 -34.91
N GLY A 333 -19.76 2.80 -34.05
CA GLY A 333 -20.53 1.57 -34.11
C GLY A 333 -21.73 1.56 -33.16
N PRO A 334 -22.49 0.45 -33.13
CA PRO A 334 -23.57 0.29 -32.16
C PRO A 334 -23.03 0.25 -30.73
N LEU A 335 -23.82 0.79 -29.79
CA LEU A 335 -23.49 0.75 -28.37
C LEU A 335 -23.30 -0.70 -27.88
N PRO A 336 -22.33 -0.97 -26.99
CA PRO A 336 -22.17 -2.29 -26.38
C PRO A 336 -23.46 -2.70 -25.69
N ARG A 337 -24.09 -3.78 -26.14
CA ARG A 337 -25.27 -4.32 -25.48
C ARG A 337 -24.86 -5.06 -24.22
N ARG A 338 -25.40 -4.63 -23.07
CA ARG A 338 -25.32 -5.37 -21.80
C ARG A 338 -25.95 -6.74 -22.05
N ARG A 339 -25.14 -7.82 -22.08
CA ARG A 339 -25.68 -9.17 -22.22
C ARG A 339 -26.43 -9.51 -20.94
N TRP A 340 -27.76 -9.41 -20.98
CA TRP A 340 -28.59 -9.98 -19.92
C TRP A 340 -28.50 -11.49 -20.08
N ARG A 341 -27.83 -12.17 -19.14
CA ARG A 341 -28.02 -13.60 -18.97
C ARG A 341 -29.44 -13.76 -18.44
N LYS A 342 -30.31 -14.43 -19.21
CA LYS A 342 -31.57 -14.93 -18.65
C LYS A 342 -31.20 -15.90 -17.53
N SER A 343 -31.69 -15.58 -16.33
CA SER A 343 -31.64 -16.46 -15.15
C SER A 343 -32.39 -17.74 -15.41
#